data_AF-A0A2E2BEJ1-F1
#
_entry.id   AF-A0A2E2BEJ1-F1
#
_cell.length_a   1.000
_cell.length_b   1.000
_cell.length_c   1.000
_cell.angle_alpha   90.00
_cell.angle_beta   90.00
_cell.angle_gamma   90.00
#
_symmetry.space_group_name_H-M   'P 1'
#
loop_
_entity.id
_entity.type
_entity.pdbx_description
1 polymer ?
#
loop_
_entity_poly.entity_id
_entity_poly.type
_entity_poly.pdbx_seq_one_letter_code
_entity_poly.pdbx_strand_id
1 'polypeptide(L)'
;MKHKISTDQIGDILAIVLCIASKDGIISETELATIKKEFSNFFTIKLTDRKVKSALEDFFSSNDQIEDYLEKINDEELRKPILRLSLITAASDGFDIKENIGYQMSLNIWNLSHEEDVLE
;
A
#
# COMPACT_ATOMS: atom_id res chain seq x y z
N MET A 1 -0.40 15.69 -6.57
CA MET A 1 -1.37 15.47 -7.67
C MET A 1 -2.11 14.17 -7.36
N LYS A 2 -3.40 14.02 -7.70
CA LYS A 2 -4.10 12.74 -7.50
C LYS A 2 -3.99 11.88 -8.74
N HIS A 3 -3.71 10.60 -8.58
CA HIS A 3 -3.54 9.63 -9.65
C HIS A 3 -4.86 8.94 -9.96
N LYS A 4 -5.13 8.74 -11.25
CA LYS A 4 -6.32 8.03 -11.71
C LYS A 4 -6.04 6.53 -11.66
N ILE A 5 -6.92 5.78 -11.02
CA ILE A 5 -6.86 4.33 -10.93
C ILE A 5 -8.20 3.72 -11.33
N SER A 6 -8.20 2.46 -11.73
CA SER A 6 -9.42 1.67 -11.94
C SER A 6 -9.93 1.07 -10.62
N THR A 7 -11.11 0.44 -10.64
CA THR A 7 -11.68 -0.15 -9.41
C THR A 7 -11.04 -1.49 -9.07
N ASP A 8 -10.61 -2.23 -10.09
CA ASP A 8 -9.85 -3.48 -10.01
C ASP A 8 -8.49 -3.28 -9.34
N GLN A 9 -7.77 -2.19 -9.63
CA GLN A 9 -6.48 -1.87 -9.02
C GLN A 9 -6.55 -1.59 -7.50
N ILE A 10 -7.72 -1.29 -6.95
CA ILE A 10 -7.86 -0.94 -5.53
C ILE A 10 -7.42 -2.10 -4.64
N GLY A 11 -7.76 -3.33 -5.02
CA GLY A 11 -7.41 -4.53 -4.25
C GLY A 11 -5.90 -4.70 -4.17
N ASP A 12 -5.22 -4.67 -5.32
CA ASP A 12 -3.76 -4.84 -5.40
C ASP A 12 -3.01 -3.71 -4.67
N ILE A 13 -3.47 -2.46 -4.81
CA ILE A 13 -2.89 -1.32 -4.09
C ILE A 13 -3.02 -1.50 -2.58
N LEU A 14 -4.21 -1.89 -2.11
CA LEU A 14 -4.42 -2.11 -0.68
C LEU A 14 -3.61 -3.29 -0.17
N ALA A 15 -3.53 -4.39 -0.93
CA ALA A 15 -2.71 -5.54 -0.56
C ALA A 15 -1.23 -5.17 -0.37
N ILE A 16 -0.65 -4.35 -1.28
CA ILE A 16 0.73 -3.86 -1.13
C ILE A 16 0.88 -3.03 0.15
N VAL A 17 -0.05 -2.11 0.41
CA VAL A 17 -0.04 -1.28 1.62
C VAL A 17 -0.11 -2.15 2.88
N LEU A 18 -0.93 -3.20 2.88
CA LEU A 18 -1.07 -4.14 3.99
C LEU A 18 0.20 -4.97 4.20
N CYS A 19 0.80 -5.53 3.13
CA CYS A 19 2.07 -6.27 3.22
C CYS A 19 3.18 -5.42 3.88
N ILE A 20 3.18 -4.12 3.58
CA ILE A 20 4.25 -3.22 4.01
C ILE A 20 3.98 -2.62 5.40
N ALA A 21 2.75 -2.22 5.69
CA ALA A 21 2.42 -1.53 6.93
C ALA A 21 2.12 -2.48 8.09
N SER A 22 1.46 -3.61 7.82
CA SER A 22 0.98 -4.50 8.88
C SER A 22 2.13 -5.19 9.62
N LYS A 23 2.26 -4.89 10.90
CA LYS A 23 3.26 -5.50 11.77
C LYS A 23 2.83 -6.93 12.14
N ASP A 24 3.72 -7.90 11.88
CA ASP A 24 3.48 -9.33 12.17
C ASP A 24 2.18 -9.89 11.57
N GLY A 25 1.73 -9.31 10.44
CA GLY A 25 0.48 -9.68 9.77
C GLY A 25 -0.80 -9.21 10.49
N ILE A 26 -0.68 -8.33 11.49
CA ILE A 26 -1.80 -7.72 12.20
C ILE A 26 -1.95 -6.28 11.69
N ILE A 27 -3.19 -5.93 11.33
CA ILE A 27 -3.57 -4.55 11.03
C ILE A 27 -4.36 -3.96 12.19
N SER A 28 -3.98 -2.77 12.64
CA SER A 28 -4.70 -2.04 13.66
C SER A 28 -5.87 -1.21 13.10
N GLU A 29 -6.77 -0.79 13.98
CA GLU A 29 -7.83 0.17 13.62
C GLU A 29 -7.27 1.53 13.19
N THR A 30 -6.14 1.96 13.79
CA THR A 30 -5.45 3.21 13.45
C THR A 30 -4.91 3.17 12.03
N GLU A 31 -4.22 2.09 11.66
CA GLU A 31 -3.70 1.88 10.30
C GLU A 31 -4.84 1.88 9.28
N LEU A 32 -5.94 1.18 9.58
CA LEU A 32 -7.10 1.13 8.70
C LEU A 32 -7.75 2.51 8.50
N ALA A 33 -7.86 3.29 9.58
CA ALA A 33 -8.35 4.67 9.52
C ALA A 33 -7.40 5.56 8.70
N THR A 34 -6.10 5.40 8.87
CA THR A 34 -5.06 6.12 8.10
C THR A 34 -5.15 5.79 6.62
N ILE A 35 -5.22 4.51 6.23
CA ILE A 35 -5.41 4.09 4.83
C ILE A 35 -6.61 4.79 4.23
N LYS A 36 -7.78 4.73 4.87
CA LYS A 36 -9.00 5.35 4.35
C LYS A 36 -8.88 6.86 4.14
N LYS A 37 -8.25 7.54 5.10
CA LYS A 37 -8.05 8.98 5.09
C LYS A 37 -7.10 9.38 3.95
N GLU A 38 -5.93 8.74 3.92
CA GLU A 38 -4.81 9.13 3.07
C GLU A 38 -4.94 8.61 1.64
N PHE A 39 -5.61 7.49 1.39
CA PHE A 39 -5.83 6.97 0.04
C PHE A 39 -6.45 8.02 -0.90
N SER A 40 -7.40 8.81 -0.38
CA SER A 40 -8.06 9.85 -1.16
C SER A 40 -7.17 11.06 -1.46
N ASN A 41 -6.02 11.19 -0.79
CA ASN A 41 -5.02 12.23 -1.08
C ASN A 41 -4.13 11.85 -2.25
N PHE A 42 -3.91 10.54 -2.47
CA PHE A 42 -3.10 10.01 -3.56
C PHE A 42 -3.93 9.65 -4.80
N PHE A 43 -5.16 9.17 -4.63
CA PHE A 43 -5.95 8.61 -5.73
C PHE A 43 -7.28 9.35 -5.92
N THR A 44 -7.79 9.36 -7.16
CA THR A 44 -9.06 10.02 -7.49
C THR A 44 -10.29 9.29 -6.95
N ILE A 45 -10.14 8.03 -6.54
CA ILE A 45 -11.23 7.21 -5.99
C ILE A 45 -11.28 7.34 -4.47
N LYS A 46 -12.49 7.50 -3.93
CA LYS A 46 -12.74 7.38 -2.49
C LYS A 46 -12.99 5.92 -2.10
N LEU A 47 -12.33 5.49 -1.04
CA LEU A 47 -12.59 4.20 -0.41
C LEU A 47 -13.89 4.27 0.39
N THR A 48 -14.70 3.21 0.28
CA THR A 48 -15.84 2.97 1.16
C THR A 48 -15.49 1.89 2.15
N ASP A 49 -16.16 1.86 3.31
CA ASP A 49 -15.94 0.82 4.32
C ASP A 49 -16.12 -0.58 3.76
N ARG A 50 -17.12 -0.75 2.90
CA ARG A 50 -17.38 -2.01 2.20
C ARG A 50 -16.19 -2.43 1.32
N LYS A 51 -15.59 -1.50 0.56
CA LYS A 51 -14.45 -1.81 -0.31
C LYS A 51 -13.22 -2.20 0.51
N VAL A 52 -12.94 -1.46 1.57
CA VAL A 52 -11.81 -1.74 2.46
C VAL A 52 -11.98 -3.10 3.13
N LYS A 53 -13.17 -3.40 3.66
CA LYS A 53 -13.46 -4.69 4.28
C LYS A 53 -13.32 -5.85 3.29
N SER A 54 -13.85 -5.70 2.07
CA SER A 54 -13.68 -6.72 1.02
C SER A 54 -12.20 -6.94 0.71
N ALA A 55 -11.43 -5.87 0.51
CA ALA A 55 -10.01 -5.98 0.22
C ALA A 55 -9.21 -6.66 1.35
N LEU A 56 -9.58 -6.41 2.62
CA LEU A 56 -8.98 -7.11 3.77
C LEU A 56 -9.34 -8.61 3.76
N GLU A 57 -10.60 -8.95 3.54
CA GLU A 57 -11.05 -10.35 3.45
C GLU A 57 -10.34 -11.08 2.30
N ASP A 58 -10.23 -10.44 1.14
CA ASP A 58 -9.52 -10.96 -0.03
C ASP A 58 -8.02 -11.13 0.26
N PHE A 59 -7.39 -10.16 0.93
CA PHE A 59 -5.98 -10.22 1.31
C PHE A 59 -5.69 -11.38 2.28
N PHE A 60 -6.44 -11.50 3.38
CA PHE A 60 -6.22 -12.56 4.37
C PHE A 60 -6.62 -13.96 3.90
N SER A 61 -7.42 -14.05 2.83
CA SER A 61 -7.78 -15.34 2.19
C SER A 61 -6.86 -15.71 1.03
N SER A 62 -6.00 -14.80 0.59
CA SER A 62 -5.04 -15.01 -0.48
C SER A 62 -3.81 -15.79 0.00
N ASN A 63 -3.14 -16.47 -0.94
CA ASN A 63 -1.79 -17.01 -0.75
C ASN A 63 -0.72 -16.19 -1.48
N ASP A 64 -1.13 -15.14 -2.20
CA ASP A 64 -0.25 -14.22 -2.93
C ASP A 64 0.72 -13.56 -1.94
N GLN A 65 1.97 -13.42 -2.37
CA GLN A 65 3.01 -12.67 -1.69
C GLN A 65 3.08 -11.23 -2.21
N ILE A 66 3.90 -10.39 -1.58
CA ILE A 66 4.02 -8.99 -1.99
C ILE A 66 4.43 -8.87 -3.46
N GLU A 67 5.33 -9.75 -3.94
CA GLU A 67 5.80 -9.78 -5.33
C GLU A 67 4.65 -9.94 -6.33
N ASP A 68 3.71 -10.84 -6.04
CA ASP A 68 2.55 -11.09 -6.90
C ASP A 68 1.67 -9.85 -7.06
N TYR A 69 1.55 -9.03 -6.01
CA TYR A 69 0.82 -7.77 -6.08
C TYR A 69 1.62 -6.67 -6.79
N LEU A 70 2.94 -6.59 -6.56
CA LEU A 70 3.82 -5.61 -7.19
C LEU A 70 3.85 -5.78 -8.72
N GLU A 71 3.81 -7.01 -9.23
CA GLU A 71 3.77 -7.33 -10.66
C GLU A 71 2.48 -6.86 -11.35
N LYS A 72 1.36 -6.75 -10.61
CA LYS A 72 0.07 -6.27 -11.15
C LYS A 72 0.08 -4.74 -11.39
N ILE A 73 1.00 -4.00 -10.78
CA ILE A 73 1.14 -2.54 -10.93
C ILE A 73 2.08 -2.20 -12.10
N ASN A 74 1.50 -2.19 -13.30
CA ASN A 74 2.21 -1.86 -14.53
C ASN A 74 2.50 -0.35 -14.69
N ASP A 75 1.68 0.51 -14.08
CA ASP A 75 1.82 1.96 -14.18
C ASP A 75 2.85 2.49 -13.18
N GLU A 76 3.98 2.97 -13.69
CA GLU A 76 5.10 3.45 -12.88
C GLU A 76 4.74 4.68 -12.03
N GLU A 77 3.81 5.49 -12.52
CA GLU A 77 3.33 6.69 -11.81
C GLU A 77 2.56 6.36 -10.53
N LEU A 78 2.08 5.11 -10.38
CA LEU A 78 1.36 4.66 -9.19
C LEU A 78 2.31 4.14 -8.10
N ARG A 79 3.51 3.68 -8.46
CA ARG A 79 4.43 3.00 -7.55
C ARG A 79 4.83 3.88 -6.36
N LYS A 80 5.30 5.11 -6.62
CA LYS A 80 5.67 6.06 -5.55
C LYS A 80 4.49 6.42 -4.64
N PRO A 81 3.30 6.79 -5.15
CA PRO A 81 2.11 7.00 -4.31
C PRO A 81 1.74 5.82 -3.42
N ILE A 82 1.83 4.58 -3.92
CA ILE A 82 1.54 3.37 -3.15
C ILE A 82 2.54 3.22 -1.99
N LEU A 83 3.83 3.39 -2.26
CA LEU A 83 4.86 3.35 -1.22
C LEU A 83 4.67 4.46 -0.19
N ARG A 84 4.40 5.70 -0.61
CA ARG A 84 4.08 6.82 0.32
C ARG A 84 2.91 6.50 1.23
N LEU A 85 1.83 5.95 0.67
CA LEU A 85 0.66 5.55 1.46
C LEU A 85 1.03 4.47 2.49
N SER A 86 1.90 3.53 2.11
CA SER A 86 2.39 2.47 3.00
C SER A 86 3.22 3.05 4.15
N LEU A 87 4.15 3.96 3.85
CA LEU A 87 4.98 4.67 4.84
C LEU A 87 4.12 5.43 5.86
N ILE A 88 3.14 6.20 5.38
CA ILE A 88 2.26 6.99 6.25
C ILE A 88 1.39 6.08 7.13
N THR A 89 0.91 4.96 6.57
CA THR A 89 0.12 3.97 7.31
C THR A 89 0.92 3.37 8.45
N ALA A 90 2.11 2.81 8.17
CA ALA A 90 2.99 2.24 9.18
C ALA A 90 3.37 3.24 10.27
N ALA A 91 3.72 4.47 9.87
CA ALA A 91 4.11 5.52 10.81
C ALA A 91 2.96 5.93 11.76
N SER A 92 1.70 5.71 11.37
CA SER A 92 0.55 6.05 12.22
C SER A 92 0.47 5.20 13.50
N ASP A 93 1.09 4.02 13.49
CA ASP A 93 1.27 3.15 14.66
C ASP A 93 2.70 3.18 15.22
N GLY A 94 3.53 4.12 14.75
CA GLY A 94 4.92 4.26 15.18
C GLY A 94 5.84 3.16 14.68
N PHE A 95 5.46 2.45 13.61
CA PHE A 95 6.28 1.41 13.01
C PHE A 95 7.36 2.02 12.11
N ASP A 96 8.64 1.69 12.40
CA ASP A 96 9.76 2.05 11.52
C ASP A 96 9.86 1.04 10.38
N ILE A 97 9.28 1.45 9.26
CA ILE A 97 9.14 0.66 8.04
C ILE A 97 10.44 0.51 7.24
N LYS A 98 11.51 1.23 7.62
CA LYS A 98 12.81 1.14 6.92
C LYS A 98 13.40 -0.27 6.98
N GLU A 99 13.09 -1.02 8.04
CA GLU A 99 13.49 -2.41 8.21
C GLU A 99 12.45 -3.41 7.65
N ASN A 100 11.33 -2.93 7.11
CA ASN A 100 10.30 -3.80 6.56
C ASN A 100 10.80 -4.46 5.25
N ILE A 101 10.85 -5.78 5.28
CA ILE A 101 11.32 -6.60 4.15
C ILE A 101 10.46 -6.35 2.90
N GLY A 102 9.14 -6.23 3.05
CA GLY A 102 8.23 -5.92 1.96
C GLY A 102 8.50 -4.55 1.32
N TYR A 103 8.82 -3.53 2.13
CA TYR A 103 9.20 -2.21 1.61
C TYR A 103 10.50 -2.29 0.78
N GLN A 104 11.52 -2.96 1.30
CA GLN A 104 12.80 -3.14 0.59
C GLN A 104 12.65 -3.94 -0.70
N MET A 105 11.81 -4.99 -0.69
CA MET A 105 11.49 -5.76 -1.89
C MET A 105 10.76 -4.92 -2.93
N SER A 106 9.83 -4.07 -2.50
CA SER A 106 9.10 -3.18 -3.40
C SER A 106 10.03 -2.19 -4.09
N LEU A 107 10.98 -1.60 -3.36
CA LEU A 107 12.01 -0.73 -3.93
C LEU A 107 12.83 -1.46 -5.00
N ASN A 108 13.29 -2.68 -4.68
CA ASN A 108 14.10 -3.48 -5.58
C ASN A 108 13.34 -3.88 -6.86
N ILE A 109 12.14 -4.45 -6.72
CA ILE A 109 11.32 -4.94 -7.85
C ILE A 109 10.93 -3.78 -8.78
N TRP A 110 10.61 -2.62 -8.22
CA TRP A 110 10.25 -1.44 -9.00
C TRP A 110 11.44 -0.58 -9.44
N ASN A 111 12.68 -1.04 -9.21
CA ASN A 111 13.92 -0.33 -9.52
C ASN A 111 13.94 1.12 -8.98
N LEU A 112 13.40 1.31 -7.77
CA LEU A 112 13.47 2.57 -7.04
C LEU A 112 14.70 2.51 -6.14
N SER A 113 15.71 3.29 -6.50
CA SER A 113 17.07 3.17 -5.99
C SER A 113 17.23 3.59 -4.53
N HIS A 114 16.49 4.60 -4.06
CA HIS A 114 16.58 5.09 -2.68
C HIS A 114 15.24 5.62 -2.15
N GLU A 115 15.08 5.68 -0.83
CA GLU A 115 13.89 6.25 -0.16
C GLU A 115 13.60 7.70 -0.57
N GLU A 116 14.65 8.45 -0.92
CA GLU A 116 14.56 9.82 -1.46
C GLU A 116 13.74 9.86 -2.77
N ASP A 117 13.85 8.82 -3.60
CA ASP A 117 13.06 8.69 -4.83
C ASP A 117 11.55 8.58 -4.50
N VAL A 118 11.21 8.09 -3.31
CA VAL A 118 9.82 7.94 -2.86
C VAL A 118 9.32 9.21 -2.19
N LEU A 119 10.16 10.06 -1.59
CA LEU A 119 9.71 11.24 -0.81
C LEU A 119 9.67 12.56 -1.61
N GLU A 120 10.34 12.65 -2.77
CA GLU A 120 10.27 13.79 -3.72
C GLU A 120 9.00 13.80 -4.58
#